data_AF-A0A924XY67-F1
#
_entry.id   AF-A0A924XY67-F1
#
_cell.length_a   1.000
_cell.length_b   1.000
_cell.length_c   1.000
_cell.angle_alpha   90.00
_cell.angle_beta   90.00
_cell.angle_gamma   90.00
#
_symmetry.space_group_name_H-M   'P 1'
#
loop_
_entity.id
_entity.type
_entity.pdbx_description
1 polymer ?
#
loop_
_entity_poly.entity_id
_entity_poly.type
_entity_poly.pdbx_seq_one_letter_code
_entity_poly.pdbx_strand_id
1 'polypeptide(L)'
;MPAHRPNPFPTEHTASTVYDTLTVERSDDAPLIPKQVYRPDLQQKIIGLYKDGVVSCNIAALLHLLNDDLDSAHVLSQAHEDDPTANYVHQIVHRREGDFGNTRYWVAKTGPHPFYTELAPLAQTAGRN
;
A
#
# COMPACT_ATOMS: atom_id res chain seq x y z
N MET A 1 3.46 -12.32 19.12
CA MET A 1 4.35 -11.49 18.30
C MET A 1 3.96 -11.71 16.85
N PRO A 2 3.40 -10.72 16.13
CA PRO A 2 3.21 -10.90 14.69
C PRO A 2 4.59 -11.13 14.08
N ALA A 3 4.72 -12.21 13.30
CA ALA A 3 5.98 -12.52 12.64
C ALA A 3 6.34 -11.34 11.72
N HIS A 4 7.49 -10.71 11.97
CA HIS A 4 8.02 -9.68 11.09
C HIS A 4 8.16 -10.29 9.69
N ARG A 5 7.35 -9.81 8.73
CA ARG A 5 7.44 -10.32 7.36
C ARG A 5 8.81 -9.90 6.82
N PRO A 6 9.57 -10.84 6.22
CA PRO A 6 10.87 -10.50 5.66
C PRO A 6 10.70 -9.42 4.59
N ASN A 7 11.71 -8.54 4.50
CA ASN A 7 11.75 -7.53 3.45
C ASN A 7 11.68 -8.20 2.07
N PRO A 8 10.71 -7.83 1.21
CA PRO A 8 10.55 -8.46 -0.10
C PRO A 8 11.58 -7.98 -1.12
N PHE A 9 12.35 -6.93 -0.81
CA PHE A 9 13.40 -6.39 -1.68
C PHE A 9 14.78 -6.97 -1.32
N PRO A 10 15.64 -7.27 -2.31
CA PRO A 10 17.05 -7.57 -2.07
C PRO A 10 17.73 -6.46 -1.26
N THR A 11 18.74 -6.80 -0.45
CA THR A 11 19.42 -5.85 0.46
C THR A 11 20.04 -4.65 -0.28
N GLU A 12 20.55 -4.88 -1.49
CA GLU A 12 21.15 -3.88 -2.36
C GLU A 12 20.13 -3.02 -3.12
N HIS A 13 18.85 -3.41 -3.08
CA HIS A 13 17.79 -2.69 -3.76
C HIS A 13 17.45 -1.41 -3.00
N THR A 14 17.41 -0.26 -3.68
CA THR A 14 17.23 1.05 -3.01
C THR A 14 15.87 1.18 -2.30
N ALA A 15 14.85 0.43 -2.72
CA ALA A 15 13.56 0.36 -2.02
C ALA A 15 13.63 -0.40 -0.68
N SER A 16 14.65 -1.24 -0.48
CA SER A 16 14.83 -2.06 0.71
C SER A 16 14.92 -1.19 1.97
N THR A 17 15.75 -0.15 1.95
CA THR A 17 15.88 0.78 3.08
C THR A 17 14.58 1.53 3.38
N VAL A 18 13.82 1.92 2.35
CA VAL A 18 12.52 2.58 2.55
C VAL A 18 11.54 1.62 3.22
N TYR A 19 11.46 0.38 2.74
CA TYR A 19 10.58 -0.64 3.31
C TYR A 19 10.93 -0.94 4.77
N ASP A 20 12.21 -1.15 5.08
CA ASP A 20 12.66 -1.44 6.45
C ASP A 20 12.32 -0.29 7.40
N THR A 21 12.61 0.97 7.03
CA THR A 21 12.25 2.12 7.87
C THR A 21 10.75 2.20 8.13
N LEU A 22 9.91 1.91 7.12
CA LEU A 22 8.45 1.95 7.26
C LEU A 22 7.86 0.79 8.05
N THR A 23 8.57 -0.34 8.19
CA THR A 23 8.01 -1.57 8.76
C THR A 23 8.67 -2.02 10.07
N VAL A 24 9.90 -1.60 10.34
CA VAL A 24 10.62 -1.91 11.59
C VAL A 24 10.28 -0.90 12.69
N GLU A 25 10.16 0.38 12.35
CA GLU A 25 9.98 1.46 13.34
C GLU A 25 8.51 1.79 13.62
N ARG A 26 7.58 1.19 12.88
CA ARG A 26 6.16 1.56 12.92
C ARG A 26 5.43 0.83 14.06
N SER A 27 4.76 1.61 14.91
CA SER A 27 3.93 1.10 16.01
C SER A 27 2.71 0.30 15.51
N ASP A 28 2.30 -0.71 16.29
CA ASP A 28 1.06 -1.47 16.08
C ASP A 28 -0.19 -0.58 16.23
N ASP A 29 -0.10 0.56 16.94
CA ASP A 29 -1.20 1.52 17.14
C ASP A 29 -1.36 2.52 15.97
N ALA A 30 -0.83 2.19 14.80
CA ALA A 30 -0.95 3.05 13.62
C ALA A 30 -2.42 3.29 13.22
N PRO A 31 -2.80 4.53 12.84
CA PRO A 31 -4.18 4.85 12.54
C PRO A 31 -4.65 4.16 11.25
N LEU A 32 -5.87 3.61 11.30
CA LEU A 32 -6.53 3.07 10.11
C LEU A 32 -6.88 4.17 9.11
N ILE A 33 -7.26 5.35 9.62
CA ILE A 33 -7.59 6.56 8.85
C ILE A 33 -6.59 7.66 9.24
N PRO A 34 -5.39 7.68 8.63
CA PRO A 34 -4.37 8.68 8.96
C PRO A 34 -4.83 10.08 8.56
N LYS A 35 -4.32 11.09 9.27
CA LYS A 35 -4.58 12.51 8.98
C LYS A 35 -3.35 13.25 8.45
N GLN A 36 -2.19 12.60 8.48
CA GLN A 36 -0.92 13.14 8.03
C GLN A 36 -0.01 12.01 7.57
N VAL A 37 0.98 12.34 6.75
CA VAL A 37 2.06 11.45 6.35
C VAL A 37 2.86 11.02 7.59
N TYR A 38 3.16 9.73 7.70
CA TYR A 38 3.92 9.17 8.81
C TYR A 38 5.38 9.65 8.80
N ARG A 39 6.06 9.53 7.65
CA ARG A 39 7.45 9.96 7.45
C ARG A 39 7.57 10.86 6.21
N PRO A 40 7.42 12.19 6.37
CA PRO A 40 7.56 13.15 5.27
C PRO A 40 8.94 13.08 4.59
N ASP A 41 9.99 12.69 5.32
CA ASP A 41 11.34 12.50 4.79
C ASP A 41 11.45 11.36 3.75
N LEU A 42 10.53 10.39 3.79
CA LEU A 42 10.51 9.27 2.85
C LEU A 42 9.63 9.52 1.63
N GLN A 43 8.70 10.48 1.68
CA GLN A 43 7.77 10.78 0.58
C GLN A 43 8.52 11.06 -0.73
N GLN A 44 9.52 11.95 -0.71
CA GLN A 44 10.30 12.29 -1.90
C GLN A 44 11.17 11.12 -2.39
N LYS A 45 11.64 10.27 -1.47
CA LYS A 45 12.40 9.07 -1.85
C LYS A 45 11.52 8.08 -2.62
N ILE A 46 10.28 7.86 -2.16
CA ILE A 46 9.32 6.97 -2.85
C ILE A 46 9.00 7.51 -4.25
N ILE A 47 8.78 8.82 -4.37
CA ILE A 47 8.58 9.48 -5.68
C ILE A 47 9.79 9.24 -6.60
N GLY A 48 11.02 9.39 -6.07
CA GLY A 48 12.25 9.11 -6.79
C GLY A 48 12.33 7.67 -7.28
N LEU A 49 12.06 6.69 -6.41
CA LEU A 49 12.07 5.26 -6.78
C LEU A 49 11.14 4.95 -7.97
N TYR A 50 9.96 5.57 -8.01
CA TYR A 50 9.04 5.42 -9.13
C TYR A 50 9.56 6.11 -10.40
N LYS A 51 9.96 7.39 -10.29
CA LYS A 51 10.42 8.19 -11.45
C LYS A 51 11.69 7.63 -12.09
N ASP A 52 12.56 7.05 -11.29
CA ASP A 52 13.80 6.42 -11.73
C ASP A 52 13.59 4.99 -12.27
N GLY A 53 12.34 4.49 -12.25
CA GLY A 53 11.98 3.16 -12.74
C GLY A 53 12.46 2.01 -11.85
N VAL A 54 12.84 2.29 -10.60
CA VAL A 54 13.29 1.29 -9.63
C VAL A 54 12.14 0.42 -9.15
N VAL A 55 10.95 1.02 -9.01
CA VAL A 55 9.73 0.31 -8.64
C VAL A 55 8.58 0.67 -9.57
N SER A 56 7.62 -0.24 -9.74
CA SER A 56 6.39 0.04 -10.49
C SER A 56 5.49 1.04 -9.74
N CYS A 57 4.51 1.62 -10.44
CA CYS A 57 3.51 2.50 -9.83
C CYS A 57 2.78 1.83 -8.66
N ASN A 58 2.42 0.55 -8.78
CA ASN A 58 1.73 -0.21 -7.73
C ASN A 58 2.58 -0.36 -6.47
N ILE A 59 3.87 -0.65 -6.62
CA ILE A 59 4.79 -0.75 -5.49
C ILE A 59 5.01 0.63 -4.85
N ALA A 60 5.17 1.69 -5.65
CA ALA A 60 5.27 3.04 -5.12
C ALA A 60 4.02 3.47 -4.35
N ALA A 61 2.83 3.21 -4.88
CA ALA A 61 1.56 3.52 -4.21
C ALA A 61 1.39 2.72 -2.90
N LEU A 62 1.81 1.46 -2.87
CA LEU A 62 1.85 0.66 -1.63
C LEU A 62 2.85 1.20 -0.61
N LEU A 63 4.02 1.66 -1.03
CA LEU A 63 4.99 2.32 -0.15
C LEU A 63 4.43 3.63 0.42
N HIS A 64 3.73 4.43 -0.40
CA HIS A 64 3.03 5.63 0.08
C HIS A 64 1.92 5.29 1.07
N LEU A 65 1.13 4.22 0.83
CA LEU A 65 0.17 3.70 1.81
C LEU A 65 0.85 3.27 3.12
N LEU A 66 1.97 2.54 3.06
CA LEU A 66 2.78 2.20 4.24
C LEU A 66 3.39 3.43 4.91
N ASN A 67 3.40 4.58 4.25
CA ASN A 67 3.84 5.86 4.81
C ASN A 67 2.68 6.80 5.21
N ASP A 68 1.43 6.32 5.18
CA ASP A 68 0.23 7.14 5.44
C ASP A 68 0.07 8.36 4.52
N ASP A 69 0.77 8.32 3.39
CA ASP A 69 0.71 9.33 2.33
C ASP A 69 -0.39 8.95 1.34
N LEU A 70 -1.64 9.13 1.80
CA LEU A 70 -2.82 8.76 1.04
C LEU A 70 -2.93 9.55 -0.26
N ASP A 71 -2.56 10.83 -0.27
CA ASP A 71 -2.64 11.69 -1.45
C ASP A 71 -1.74 11.18 -2.58
N SER A 72 -0.48 10.89 -2.29
CA SER A 72 0.45 10.39 -3.31
C SER A 72 0.06 8.99 -3.80
N ALA A 73 -0.44 8.12 -2.90
CA ALA A 73 -0.96 6.82 -3.27
C ALA A 73 -2.20 6.93 -4.17
N HIS A 74 -3.13 7.83 -3.82
CA HIS A 74 -4.34 8.12 -4.59
C HIS A 74 -3.98 8.59 -6.00
N VAL A 75 -3.14 9.62 -6.12
CA VAL A 75 -2.72 10.18 -7.40
C VAL A 75 -2.07 9.13 -8.29
N LEU A 76 -1.17 8.30 -7.74
CA LEU A 76 -0.53 7.24 -8.51
C LEU A 76 -1.52 6.16 -8.96
N SER A 77 -2.40 5.68 -8.07
CA SER A 77 -3.41 4.68 -8.42
C SER A 77 -4.38 5.20 -9.48
N GLN A 78 -4.87 6.43 -9.33
CA GLN A 78 -5.81 7.04 -10.26
C GLN A 78 -5.20 7.27 -11.65
N ALA A 79 -3.90 7.60 -11.71
CA ALA A 79 -3.19 7.78 -12.98
C ALA A 79 -3.03 6.47 -13.77
N HIS A 80 -3.27 5.30 -13.16
CA HIS A 80 -3.09 3.98 -13.76
C HIS A 80 -4.35 3.11 -13.61
N GLU A 81 -5.54 3.70 -13.68
CA GLU A 81 -6.82 3.00 -13.46
C GLU A 81 -7.14 1.91 -14.52
N ASP A 82 -6.34 1.81 -15.58
CA ASP A 82 -6.38 0.73 -16.56
C ASP A 82 -5.71 -0.57 -16.05
N ASP A 83 -4.90 -0.49 -15.00
CA ASP A 83 -4.31 -1.65 -14.31
C ASP A 83 -5.22 -2.13 -13.15
N PRO A 84 -5.74 -3.37 -13.19
CA PRO A 84 -6.49 -3.96 -12.09
C PRO A 84 -5.76 -3.93 -10.73
N THR A 85 -4.43 -3.99 -10.73
CA THR A 85 -3.60 -3.91 -9.51
C THR A 85 -3.62 -2.50 -8.93
N ALA A 86 -3.57 -1.47 -9.78
CA ALA A 86 -3.67 -0.07 -9.34
C ALA A 86 -5.06 0.20 -8.75
N ASN A 87 -6.12 -0.34 -9.37
CA ASN A 87 -7.48 -0.30 -8.83
C ASN A 87 -7.61 -1.03 -7.49
N TYR A 88 -6.91 -2.16 -7.32
CA TYR A 88 -6.84 -2.88 -6.05
C TYR A 88 -6.16 -2.04 -4.96
N VAL A 89 -5.15 -1.24 -5.30
CA VAL A 89 -4.53 -0.30 -4.35
C VAL A 89 -5.49 0.87 -4.07
N HIS A 90 -6.19 1.37 -5.08
CA HIS A 90 -7.12 2.51 -4.98
C HIS A 90 -8.27 2.26 -4.00
N GLN A 91 -8.85 1.05 -4.02
CA GLN A 91 -9.87 0.67 -3.03
C GLN A 91 -9.32 0.70 -1.58
N ILE A 92 -8.03 0.41 -1.37
CA ILE A 92 -7.39 0.45 -0.04
C ILE A 92 -7.20 1.91 0.37
N VAL A 93 -6.74 2.76 -0.55
CA VAL A 93 -6.62 4.21 -0.33
C VAL A 93 -7.96 4.76 0.17
N HIS A 94 -9.05 4.53 -0.54
CA HIS A 94 -10.36 5.04 -0.13
C HIS A 94 -10.87 4.47 1.21
N ARG A 95 -10.53 3.21 1.56
CA ARG A 95 -10.80 2.69 2.92
C ARG A 95 -10.08 3.49 3.98
N ARG A 96 -8.82 3.87 3.72
CA ARG A 96 -7.99 4.64 4.64
C ARG A 96 -8.32 6.13 4.64
N GLU A 97 -8.99 6.65 3.61
CA GLU A 97 -9.58 7.99 3.63
C GLU A 97 -10.91 8.04 4.39
N GLY A 98 -11.55 6.88 4.62
CA GLY A 98 -12.90 6.76 5.17
C GLY A 98 -14.01 6.86 4.12
N ASP A 99 -13.68 6.85 2.83
CA ASP A 99 -14.62 6.84 1.71
C ASP A 99 -15.02 5.40 1.34
N PHE A 100 -15.87 4.82 2.18
CA PHE A 100 -16.39 3.46 1.96
C PHE A 100 -17.29 3.35 0.73
N GLY A 101 -17.93 4.45 0.32
CA GLY A 101 -18.78 4.50 -0.86
C GLY A 101 -17.95 4.30 -2.12
N ASN A 102 -16.91 5.12 -2.28
CA ASN A 102 -16.03 5.04 -3.44
C ASN A 102 -15.15 3.80 -3.43
N THR A 103 -14.82 3.28 -2.24
CA THR A 103 -14.20 1.94 -2.15
C THR A 103 -14.99 0.89 -2.94
N ARG A 104 -16.32 0.85 -2.84
CA ARG A 104 -17.14 -0.16 -3.53
C ARG A 104 -17.05 -0.04 -5.05
N TYR A 105 -16.94 1.18 -5.56
CA TYR A 105 -16.71 1.43 -6.98
C TYR A 105 -15.38 0.83 -7.43
N TRP A 106 -14.29 1.09 -6.70
CA TRP A 106 -12.97 0.59 -7.04
C TRP A 106 -12.79 -0.92 -6.83
N VAL A 107 -13.50 -1.52 -5.88
CA VAL A 107 -13.61 -2.99 -5.76
C VAL A 107 -14.19 -3.56 -7.05
N ALA A 108 -15.26 -2.97 -7.58
CA ALA A 108 -15.87 -3.44 -8.83
C ALA A 108 -14.94 -3.24 -10.04
N LYS A 109 -14.19 -2.13 -10.08
CA LYS A 109 -13.22 -1.83 -11.15
C LYS A 109 -11.99 -2.75 -11.12
N THR A 110 -11.57 -3.18 -9.95
CA THR A 110 -10.51 -4.18 -9.77
C THR A 110 -10.85 -5.51 -10.45
N GLY A 111 -12.13 -5.93 -10.40
CA GLY A 111 -12.57 -7.19 -11.00
C GLY A 111 -11.93 -8.43 -10.34
N PRO A 112 -11.84 -9.58 -11.05
CA PRO A 112 -11.24 -10.80 -10.52
C PRO A 112 -9.71 -10.69 -10.47
N HIS A 113 -9.20 -10.03 -9.42
CA HIS A 113 -7.77 -9.91 -9.19
C HIS A 113 -7.22 -11.14 -8.42
N PRO A 114 -6.09 -11.76 -8.84
CA PRO A 114 -5.55 -12.98 -8.23
C PRO A 114 -5.36 -12.89 -6.71
N PHE A 115 -5.02 -11.71 -6.22
CA PHE A 115 -4.82 -11.48 -4.78
C PHE A 115 -6.08 -11.73 -3.93
N TYR A 116 -7.30 -11.55 -4.48
CA TYR A 116 -8.52 -11.90 -3.74
C TYR A 116 -8.60 -13.40 -3.43
N THR A 117 -8.10 -14.24 -4.34
CA THR A 117 -8.05 -15.70 -4.15
C THR A 117 -7.01 -16.07 -3.10
N GLU A 118 -5.86 -15.40 -3.08
CA GLU A 118 -4.80 -15.63 -2.10
C GLU A 118 -5.18 -15.20 -0.68
N LEU A 119 -6.01 -14.16 -0.54
CA LEU A 119 -6.48 -13.68 0.76
C LEU A 119 -7.55 -14.55 1.41
N ALA A 120 -8.36 -15.27 0.62
CA ALA A 120 -9.51 -16.00 1.13
C ALA A 120 -9.18 -17.03 2.24
N PRO A 121 -8.07 -17.80 2.17
CA PRO A 121 -7.65 -18.68 3.26
C PRO A 121 -7.17 -17.92 4.51
N LEU A 122 -6.51 -16.77 4.34
CA LEU A 122 -5.99 -15.96 5.45
C LEU A 122 -7.10 -15.28 6.25
N ALA A 123 -8.18 -14.86 5.59
CA ALA A 123 -9.32 -14.26 6.25
C ALA A 123 -10.06 -15.25 7.18
N GLN A 124 -10.09 -16.53 6.82
CA GLN A 124 -10.76 -17.58 7.60
C GLN A 124 -10.03 -17.95 8.89
N THR A 125 -8.72 -17.71 8.96
CA THR A 125 -7.90 -17.95 10.14
C THR A 125 -7.84 -16.74 11.07
N ALA A 126 -7.94 -15.52 10.55
CA ALA A 126 -7.92 -14.28 11.33
C ALA A 126 -9.21 -14.05 12.17
N GLY A 127 -10.36 -14.59 11.75
CA GLY A 127 -11.64 -14.42 12.45
C GLY A 127 -11.95 -15.44 13.55
N ARG A 128 -10.97 -16.26 13.99
CA ARG A 128 -11.15 -17.33 14.98
C ARG A 128 -10.50 -17.07 16.35
N ASN A 129 -10.14 -15.82 16.64
CA ASN A 129 -9.57 -15.42 17.93
C ASN A 129 -10.55 -14.54 18.70
#